data_AF-A0A8T4USV1-F1
#
_entry.id   AF-A0A8T4USV1-F1
#
_cell.length_a   1.000
_cell.length_b   1.000
_cell.length_c   1.000
_cell.angle_alpha   90.00
_cell.angle_beta   90.00
_cell.angle_gamma   90.00
#
_symmetry.space_group_name_H-M   'P 1'
#
loop_
_entity.id
_entity.type
_entity.pdbx_description
1 polymer ?
#
loop_
_entity_poly.entity_id
_entity_poly.type
_entity_poly.pdbx_seq_one_letter_code
_entity_poly.pdbx_strand_id
1 'polypeptide(L)'
;MSGIILKDGEATLQVDTRFYGFLAAVTAASEFCEKFWVQLDGAPDGVVTVRLVPKSADIDLHGSAREFYNYMLALMDESLQLMTGKDLLGAPPARG
;
A
#
# COMPACT_ATOMS: atom_id res chain seq x y z
N MET A 1 1.52 -0.16 -14.09
CA MET A 1 1.91 1.27 -14.25
C MET A 1 1.27 2.01 -13.11
N SER A 2 2.05 2.61 -12.21
CA SER A 2 1.53 3.41 -11.08
C SER A 2 1.49 4.88 -11.50
N GLY A 3 0.37 5.55 -11.24
CA GLY A 3 0.15 6.93 -11.66
C GLY A 3 -0.57 7.72 -10.58
N ILE A 4 -0.10 8.96 -10.35
CA ILE A 4 -0.73 9.94 -9.46
C ILE A 4 -1.44 10.96 -10.36
N ILE A 5 -2.74 11.13 -10.16
CA ILE A 5 -3.52 12.18 -10.79
C ILE A 5 -4.02 13.09 -9.67
N LEU A 6 -3.63 14.36 -9.71
CA LEU A 6 -4.11 15.39 -8.78
C LEU A 6 -5.14 16.25 -9.50
N LYS A 7 -6.35 16.33 -8.97
CA LYS A 7 -7.43 17.14 -9.55
C LYS A 7 -8.39 17.56 -8.45
N ASP A 8 -8.97 18.75 -8.52
CA ASP A 8 -10.09 19.20 -7.67
C ASP A 8 -9.90 18.99 -6.14
N GLY A 9 -8.65 19.09 -5.64
CA GLY A 9 -8.35 18.90 -4.21
C GLY A 9 -8.31 17.45 -3.76
N GLU A 10 -8.13 16.50 -4.68
CA GLU A 10 -7.99 15.08 -4.39
C GLU A 10 -6.84 14.44 -5.18
N ALA A 11 -6.35 13.32 -4.64
CA ALA A 11 -5.37 12.49 -5.32
C ALA A 11 -6.01 11.16 -5.72
N THR A 12 -5.86 10.79 -6.99
CA THR A 12 -6.23 9.49 -7.52
C THR A 12 -4.96 8.72 -7.85
N LEU A 13 -4.79 7.56 -7.24
CA LEU A 13 -3.64 6.68 -7.37
C LEU A 13 -4.05 5.42 -8.11
N GLN A 14 -3.32 5.05 -9.15
CA GLN A 14 -3.48 3.74 -9.78
C GLN A 14 -2.45 2.77 -9.24
N VAL A 15 -2.90 1.68 -8.64
CA VAL A 15 -2.06 0.66 -8.00
C VAL A 15 -2.23 -0.65 -8.75
N ASP A 16 -1.15 -1.16 -9.34
CA ASP A 16 -1.13 -2.48 -9.97
C ASP A 16 -0.88 -3.53 -8.88
N THR A 17 -1.94 -4.19 -8.42
CA THR A 17 -1.88 -5.11 -7.28
C THR A 17 -1.17 -6.42 -7.60
N ARG A 18 -0.94 -6.72 -8.89
CA ARG A 18 -0.08 -7.82 -9.32
C ARG A 18 1.39 -7.57 -8.98
N PHE A 19 1.78 -6.29 -8.87
CA PHE A 19 3.11 -5.89 -8.42
C PHE A 19 3.12 -5.60 -6.93
N TYR A 20 2.22 -4.73 -6.46
CA TYR A 20 2.25 -4.23 -5.08
C TYR A 20 1.62 -5.17 -4.05
N GLY A 21 0.82 -6.13 -4.50
CA GLY A 21 -0.02 -6.95 -3.63
C GLY A 21 -1.28 -6.20 -3.20
N PHE A 22 -2.43 -6.89 -3.28
CA PHE A 22 -3.71 -6.31 -2.86
C PHE A 22 -3.73 -5.94 -1.37
N LEU A 23 -3.13 -6.78 -0.52
CA LEU A 23 -3.10 -6.55 0.92
C LEU A 23 -2.33 -5.27 1.27
N ALA A 24 -1.20 -5.00 0.61
CA ALA A 24 -0.44 -3.77 0.85
C ALA A 24 -1.26 -2.52 0.48
N ALA A 25 -2.03 -2.57 -0.62
CA ALA A 25 -2.91 -1.48 -1.03
C ALA A 25 -4.02 -1.22 0.00
N VAL A 26 -4.65 -2.27 0.53
CA VAL A 26 -5.72 -2.16 1.54
C VAL A 26 -5.16 -1.65 2.87
N THR A 27 -4.02 -2.17 3.32
CA THR A 27 -3.37 -1.72 4.57
C THR A 27 -2.95 -0.27 4.46
N ALA A 28 -2.31 0.15 3.36
CA ALA A 28 -1.95 1.54 3.14
C ALA A 28 -3.19 2.47 3.12
N ALA A 29 -4.27 2.05 2.47
CA ALA A 29 -5.53 2.79 2.49
C ALA A 29 -6.10 2.96 3.90
N SER A 30 -6.04 1.91 4.72
CA SER A 30 -6.53 1.94 6.10
C SER A 30 -5.76 2.95 6.96
N GLU A 31 -4.43 2.99 6.86
CA GLU A 31 -3.60 3.95 7.61
C GLU A 31 -3.91 5.40 7.21
N PHE A 32 -4.20 5.63 5.93
CA PHE A 32 -4.49 6.97 5.43
C PHE A 32 -5.92 7.44 5.78
N CYS A 33 -6.81 6.56 6.25
CA CYS A 33 -8.17 6.91 6.66
C CYS A 33 -8.22 7.90 7.84
N GLU A 34 -7.15 8.07 8.61
CA GLU A 34 -7.12 9.10 9.66
C GLU A 34 -7.19 10.50 9.06
N LYS A 35 -6.31 10.79 8.09
CA LYS A 35 -6.14 12.11 7.46
C LYS A 35 -7.01 12.31 6.22
N PHE A 36 -7.46 11.23 5.59
CA PHE A 36 -8.19 11.25 4.32
C PHE A 36 -9.52 10.51 4.42
N TRP A 37 -10.49 10.92 3.61
CA TRP A 37 -11.53 10.01 3.15
C TRP A 37 -10.95 9.19 2.00
N VAL A 38 -10.94 7.88 2.16
CA VAL A 38 -10.31 6.97 1.21
C VAL A 38 -11.37 6.13 0.52
N GLN A 39 -11.31 6.08 -0.81
CA GLN A 39 -12.13 5.18 -1.62
C GLN A 39 -11.21 4.23 -2.39
N LEU A 40 -11.53 2.94 -2.35
CA LEU A 40 -10.87 1.89 -3.10
C LEU A 40 -11.86 1.32 -4.12
N ASP A 41 -11.46 1.25 -5.37
CA ASP A 41 -12.26 0.65 -6.45
C ASP A 41 -11.37 -0.14 -7.41
N GLY A 42 -11.88 -1.20 -8.03
CA GLY A 42 -11.14 -2.04 -8.97
C GLY A 42 -11.03 -3.50 -8.55
N ALA A 43 -10.06 -4.20 -9.15
CA ALA A 43 -9.92 -5.65 -9.04
C ALA A 43 -8.72 -6.06 -8.16
N PRO A 44 -8.90 -7.02 -7.22
CA PRO A 44 -7.81 -7.47 -6.34
C PRO A 44 -6.58 -8.02 -7.07
N ASP A 45 -6.74 -8.57 -8.27
CA ASP A 45 -5.70 -9.18 -9.11
C ASP A 45 -5.37 -8.34 -10.35
N GLY A 46 -5.69 -7.05 -10.33
CA GLY A 46 -5.48 -6.14 -11.46
C GLY A 46 -5.02 -4.75 -11.04
N VAL A 47 -5.78 -3.73 -11.42
CA VAL A 47 -5.54 -2.34 -11.02
C VAL A 47 -6.61 -1.95 -10.03
N VAL A 48 -6.15 -1.43 -8.88
CA VAL A 48 -6.99 -0.77 -7.89
C VAL A 48 -6.73 0.74 -8.00
N THR A 49 -7.82 1.49 -8.03
CA THR A 49 -7.81 2.95 -7.93
C THR A 49 -8.03 3.33 -6.47
N VAL A 50 -7.08 4.08 -5.91
CA VAL A 50 -7.18 4.65 -4.57
C VAL A 50 -7.44 6.14 -4.70
N ARG A 51 -8.56 6.62 -4.19
CA ARG A 51 -8.87 8.05 -4.15
C ARG A 51 -8.70 8.56 -2.72
N LEU A 52 -7.87 9.58 -2.57
CA LEU A 52 -7.59 10.27 -1.32
C LEU A 52 -8.20 11.67 -1.38
N VAL A 53 -9.20 11.90 -0.52
CA VAL A 53 -9.80 13.23 -0.32
C VAL A 53 -9.38 13.73 1.05
N PRO A 54 -8.67 14.87 1.15
CA PRO A 54 -8.14 15.34 2.42
C PRO A 54 -9.27 15.81 3.33
N LYS A 55 -9.20 15.49 4.63
CA LYS A 55 -10.17 15.98 5.62
C LYS A 55 -9.92 17.43 6.03
N SER A 56 -8.74 17.96 5.73
CA SER A 56 -8.33 19.32 6.06
C SER A 56 -7.56 19.96 4.89
N ALA A 57 -7.70 21.28 4.73
CA ALA A 57 -7.17 22.02 3.59
C ALA A 57 -5.64 22.24 3.64
N ASP A 58 -5.00 22.00 4.77
CA ASP A 58 -3.56 22.13 5.00
C ASP A 58 -2.75 20.89 4.59
N ILE A 59 -3.43 19.82 4.17
CA ILE A 59 -2.79 18.56 3.80
C ILE A 59 -2.13 18.67 2.42
N ASP A 60 -0.82 18.39 2.35
CA ASP A 60 -0.08 18.27 1.09
C ASP A 60 -0.42 16.96 0.37
N LEU A 61 -1.33 17.05 -0.60
CA LEU A 61 -1.76 15.91 -1.42
C LEU A 61 -0.63 15.27 -2.22
N HIS A 62 0.30 16.06 -2.74
CA HIS A 62 1.37 15.52 -3.57
C HIS A 62 2.36 14.74 -2.69
N GLY A 63 2.72 15.29 -1.54
CA GLY A 63 3.52 14.61 -0.52
C GLY A 63 2.86 13.32 -0.05
N SER A 64 1.57 13.37 0.32
CA SER A 64 0.84 12.20 0.80
C SER A 64 0.64 11.12 -0.26
N ALA A 65 0.40 11.48 -1.53
CA ALA A 65 0.33 10.51 -2.62
C ALA A 65 1.66 9.73 -2.80
N ARG A 66 2.79 10.42 -2.64
CA ARG A 66 4.11 9.77 -2.68
C ARG A 66 4.36 8.91 -1.44
N GLU A 67 3.98 9.41 -0.27
CA GLU A 67 4.07 8.67 0.99
C GLU A 67 3.25 7.37 0.93
N PHE A 68 2.07 7.40 0.32
CA PHE A 68 1.24 6.22 0.11
C PHE A 68 1.98 5.12 -0.65
N TYR A 69 2.62 5.45 -1.78
CA TYR A 69 3.41 4.46 -2.54
C TYR A 69 4.62 3.96 -1.77
N ASN A 70 5.33 4.83 -1.06
CA ASN A 70 6.48 4.43 -0.25
C ASN A 70 6.05 3.48 0.88
N TYR A 71 4.92 3.75 1.52
CA TYR A 71 4.38 2.90 2.57
C TYR A 71 3.97 1.52 2.04
N MET A 72 3.30 1.47 0.88
CA MET A 72 3.01 0.18 0.22
C MET A 72 4.28 -0.61 -0.09
N LEU A 73 5.33 0.05 -0.59
CA LEU A 73 6.62 -0.62 -0.86
C LEU A 73 7.26 -1.17 0.42
N ALA A 74 7.19 -0.44 1.53
CA ALA A 74 7.68 -0.92 2.82
C ALA A 74 6.92 -2.16 3.31
N LEU A 75 5.58 -2.15 3.19
CA LEU A 75 4.75 -3.31 3.53
C LEU A 75 5.10 -4.55 2.69
N MET A 76 5.43 -4.35 1.41
CA MET A 76 5.89 -5.45 0.55
C MET A 76 7.22 -6.01 1.02
N ASP A 77 8.19 -5.16 1.36
CA ASP A 77 9.51 -5.61 1.84
C ASP A 77 9.38 -6.41 3.14
N GLU A 78 8.58 -5.94 4.09
CA GLU A 78 8.28 -6.67 5.33
C GLU A 78 7.61 -8.02 5.05
N SER A 79 6.66 -8.06 4.11
CA SER A 79 6.01 -9.32 3.71
C SER A 79 7.00 -10.30 3.06
N LEU A 80 7.94 -9.81 2.24
CA LEU A 80 8.99 -10.60 1.60
C LEU A 80 9.98 -11.15 2.64
N GLN A 81 10.36 -10.34 3.62
CA GLN A 81 11.22 -10.76 4.73
C GLN A 81 10.53 -11.81 5.62
N LEU A 82 9.23 -11.68 5.87
CA LEU A 82 8.46 -12.68 6.61
C LEU A 82 8.32 -14.00 5.86
N MET A 83 8.18 -13.97 4.53
CA MET A 83 8.12 -15.17 3.68
C MET A 83 9.49 -15.85 3.48
N THR A 84 10.58 -15.08 3.52
CA THR A 84 11.95 -15.61 3.35
C THR A 84 12.63 -15.98 4.67
N GLY A 85 12.18 -15.40 5.79
CA GLY A 85 12.87 -15.46 7.09
C GLY A 85 12.28 -16.41 8.13
N LYS A 86 11.14 -17.09 7.87
CA LYS A 86 10.52 -18.00 8.87
C LYS A 86 10.70 -19.50 8.62
N ASP A 87 11.26 -19.89 7.48
CA ASP A 87 11.51 -21.31 7.15
C ASP A 87 12.96 -21.77 7.40
N LEU A 88 13.85 -20.89 7.88
CA LEU A 88 15.26 -21.22 8.10
C LEU A 88 15.69 -21.32 9.58
N LEU A 89 14.77 -21.15 10.54
CA LEU A 89 15.05 -21.45 11.95
C LEU A 89 14.83 -22.95 12.23
N GLY A 90 15.84 -23.71 11.77
CA GLY A 90 16.33 -24.99 12.27
C GLY A 90 15.41 -25.83 13.14
N ALA A 91 14.85 -26.90 12.55
CA ALA A 91 14.66 -28.13 13.30
C ALA A 91 16.03 -28.53 13.88
N PRO A 92 16.17 -28.74 15.21
CA PRO A 92 17.42 -29.25 15.75
C PRO A 92 17.68 -30.65 15.15
N PRO A 93 18.94 -31.01 14.86
CA PRO A 93 19.24 -32.35 14.37
C PRO A 93 18.75 -33.36 15.42
N ALA A 94 17.93 -34.32 14.98
CA ALA A 94 17.55 -35.46 15.79
C ALA A 94 18.83 -36.17 16.22
N ARG A 95 19.16 -36.10 17.52
CA ARG A 95 20.23 -36.90 18.11
C ARG A 95 19.72 -38.34 18.15
N GLY A 96 20.18 -39.15 17.20
CA GLY A 96 20.20 -40.62 17.29
C GLY A 96 21.39 -41.09 18.12
#